data_AF-A0AAV9AVZ5-F1
#
_entry.id   AF-A0AAV9AVZ5-F1
#
_cell.length_a   1.000
_cell.length_b   1.000
_cell.length_c   1.000
_cell.angle_alpha   90.00
_cell.angle_beta   90.00
_cell.angle_gamma   90.00
#
_symmetry.space_group_name_H-M   'P 1'
#
loop_
_entity.id
_entity.type
_entity.pdbx_description
1 polymer ?
#
loop_
_entity_poly.entity_id
_entity_poly.type
_entity_poly.pdbx_seq_one_letter_code
_entity_poly.pdbx_strand_id
1 'polypeptide(L)'
;MATSSTSALFASALPSPKRLPPLTQQQSFNQYFKSISLSHFPLKGDFTASVAFNPSGNFDLTFADGGGDESQVAPPPPPPKEGRFEIILDNDAIRHLDLSPIHCMAGRTSVASDGHLPEPRKLLERTVGFTINYEREDPLDPRELSEFPDVRLWFVRLDAAYPWLPVVLDWRAGELARYAAMLVPHQMSMRLGVVFNPEALEIFVLNKVFIVYSWLKQHNVPKPKLKTSDMARMLGFGIGDDLFDLIDAQSLHPS
;
A
#
# COMPACT_ATOMS: atom_id res chain seq x y z
N MET A 1 81.65 -15.46 30.43
CA MET A 1 80.92 -16.22 29.41
C MET A 1 79.56 -16.60 29.98
N ALA A 2 78.50 -16.14 29.31
CA ALA A 2 77.07 -16.45 29.43
C ALA A 2 76.51 -16.95 30.79
N THR A 3 75.85 -16.03 31.51
CA THR A 3 74.86 -16.31 32.55
C THR A 3 73.47 -16.43 31.93
N SER A 4 72.78 -17.54 32.20
CA SER A 4 71.37 -17.77 31.80
C SER A 4 70.44 -17.16 32.86
N SER A 5 69.64 -16.16 32.46
CA SER A 5 68.56 -15.60 33.27
C SER A 5 67.23 -15.95 32.63
N THR A 6 66.45 -16.80 33.30
CA THR A 6 65.07 -17.14 32.94
C THR A 6 64.15 -16.05 33.48
N SER A 7 63.51 -15.30 32.59
CA SER A 7 62.55 -14.23 32.91
C SER A 7 61.20 -14.81 33.33
N ALA A 8 60.71 -14.40 34.50
CA ALA A 8 59.31 -14.54 34.89
C ALA A 8 58.57 -13.25 34.47
N LEU A 9 57.64 -13.37 33.51
CA LEU A 9 56.75 -12.27 33.11
C LEU A 9 55.42 -12.39 33.85
N PHE A 10 55.07 -11.33 34.58
CA PHE A 10 53.75 -11.09 35.15
C PHE A 10 52.71 -10.91 34.03
N ALA A 11 51.63 -11.71 34.07
CA ALA A 11 50.46 -11.50 33.22
C ALA A 11 49.56 -10.43 33.86
N SER A 12 49.49 -9.23 33.26
CA SER A 12 48.48 -8.22 33.58
C SER A 12 47.18 -8.55 32.83
N ALA A 13 46.11 -8.85 33.55
CA ALA A 13 44.77 -9.05 32.99
C ALA A 13 44.19 -7.70 32.51
N LEU A 14 43.97 -7.57 31.20
CA LEU A 14 43.16 -6.50 30.60
C LEU A 14 41.66 -6.87 30.71
N PRO A 15 40.78 -5.94 31.10
CA PRO A 15 39.34 -6.21 31.11
C PRO A 15 38.77 -6.21 29.70
N SER A 16 37.98 -7.24 29.37
CA SER A 16 37.25 -7.38 28.12
C SER A 16 36.29 -6.20 27.88
N PRO A 17 36.13 -5.74 26.63
CA PRO A 17 35.22 -4.62 26.33
C PRO A 17 33.78 -5.06 26.58
N LYS A 18 33.06 -4.30 27.43
CA LYS A 18 31.62 -4.48 27.62
C LYS A 18 30.91 -4.18 26.30
N ARG A 19 30.29 -5.21 25.73
CA ARG A 19 29.43 -5.12 24.56
C ARG A 19 28.23 -4.24 24.93
N LEU A 20 28.14 -3.03 24.37
CA LEU A 20 26.92 -2.23 24.47
C LEU A 20 25.79 -2.96 23.73
N PRO A 21 24.56 -2.99 24.28
CA PRO A 21 23.42 -3.54 23.56
C PRO A 21 23.14 -2.68 22.32
N PRO A 22 22.67 -3.26 21.20
CA PRO A 22 22.25 -2.48 20.06
C PRO A 22 21.08 -1.60 20.49
N LEU A 23 21.21 -0.28 20.29
CA LEU A 23 20.05 0.61 20.37
C LEU A 23 19.07 0.17 19.29
N THR A 24 17.93 -0.36 19.71
CA THR A 24 16.83 -0.73 18.82
C THR A 24 16.25 0.55 18.21
N GLN A 25 16.64 0.85 16.97
CA GLN A 25 16.09 1.93 16.14
C GLN A 25 14.54 1.85 16.03
N GLN A 26 13.97 0.67 16.31
CA GLN A 26 12.53 0.39 16.41
C GLN A 26 11.77 1.19 17.49
N GLN A 27 12.42 1.63 18.58
CA GLN A 27 11.73 2.36 19.65
C GLN A 27 11.52 3.85 19.31
N SER A 28 12.42 4.44 18.51
CA SER A 28 12.37 5.85 18.13
C SER A 28 11.26 6.15 17.10
N PHE A 29 11.05 5.25 16.13
CA PHE A 29 10.02 5.42 15.11
C PHE A 29 8.61 5.40 15.72
N ASN A 30 8.32 4.40 16.56
CA ASN A 30 7.01 4.26 17.22
C ASN A 30 6.63 5.44 18.13
N GLN A 31 7.60 6.15 18.70
CA GLN A 31 7.34 7.25 19.63
C GLN A 31 6.90 8.54 18.90
N TYR A 32 7.44 8.79 17.70
CA TYR A 32 7.03 9.92 16.88
C TYR A 32 5.61 9.72 16.35
N PHE A 33 5.28 8.52 15.87
CA PHE A 33 3.94 8.18 15.36
C PHE A 33 2.86 8.06 16.43
N LYS A 34 3.21 7.95 17.72
CA LYS A 34 2.23 8.10 18.82
C LYS A 34 1.85 9.56 19.09
N SER A 35 2.69 10.52 18.68
CA SER A 35 2.42 11.95 18.84
C SER A 35 1.52 12.52 17.75
N ILE A 36 1.56 11.92 16.55
CA ILE A 36 0.56 12.12 15.50
C ILE A 36 -0.60 11.19 15.87
N SER A 37 -1.84 11.67 15.96
CA SER A 37 -2.98 10.83 16.34
C SER A 37 -3.38 9.85 15.21
N LEU A 38 -2.51 8.87 14.95
CA LEU A 38 -2.78 7.69 14.14
C LEU A 38 -3.47 6.69 15.05
N SER A 39 -4.79 6.68 15.03
CA SER A 39 -5.58 5.66 15.70
C SER A 39 -5.37 4.32 14.98
N HIS A 40 -4.36 3.58 15.41
CA HIS A 40 -4.42 2.13 15.35
C HIS A 40 -5.57 1.72 16.27
N PHE A 41 -6.63 1.14 15.71
CA PHE A 41 -7.63 0.47 16.55
C PHE A 41 -6.90 -0.59 17.38
N PRO A 42 -6.90 -0.51 18.73
CA PRO A 42 -6.19 -1.47 19.55
C PRO A 42 -6.98 -2.78 19.54
N LEU A 43 -6.56 -3.72 18.71
CA LEU A 43 -6.97 -5.12 18.86
C LEU A 43 -6.24 -5.68 20.07
N LYS A 44 -7.00 -5.83 21.15
CA LYS A 44 -6.58 -6.43 22.41
C LYS A 44 -6.24 -7.91 22.17
N GLY A 45 -4.96 -8.25 22.09
CA GLY A 45 -4.46 -9.64 22.09
C GLY A 45 -3.18 -9.82 21.28
N ASP A 46 -2.22 -10.57 21.82
CA ASP A 46 -0.94 -10.94 21.19
C ASP A 46 -1.15 -11.78 19.91
N PHE A 47 -1.55 -11.14 18.82
CA PHE A 47 -1.57 -11.74 17.49
C PHE A 47 -0.97 -10.75 16.50
N THR A 48 0.02 -11.20 15.73
CA THR A 48 0.61 -10.47 14.61
C THR A 48 -0.52 -9.92 13.73
N ALA A 49 -0.70 -8.60 13.71
CA ALA A 49 -1.79 -7.92 13.02
C ALA A 49 -1.61 -8.06 11.51
N SER A 50 -2.12 -9.15 10.96
CA SER A 50 -2.25 -9.37 9.52
C SER A 50 -3.57 -8.72 9.07
N VAL A 51 -3.51 -7.63 8.29
CA VAL A 51 -4.70 -7.13 7.59
C VAL A 51 -5.02 -8.13 6.49
N ALA A 52 -6.14 -8.84 6.67
CA ALA A 52 -6.66 -9.83 5.74
C ALA A 52 -7.70 -9.19 4.83
N PHE A 53 -7.51 -9.27 3.51
CA PHE A 53 -8.49 -8.81 2.54
C PHE A 53 -9.09 -10.01 1.81
N ASN A 54 -10.40 -10.21 1.98
CA ASN A 54 -11.17 -11.17 1.21
C ASN A 54 -11.84 -10.44 0.03
N PRO A 55 -11.37 -10.59 -1.22
CA PRO A 55 -11.95 -9.92 -2.39
C PRO A 55 -13.40 -10.36 -2.67
N SER A 56 -13.85 -11.48 -2.07
CA SER A 56 -15.22 -12.00 -2.18
C SER A 56 -16.14 -11.53 -1.04
N GLY A 57 -15.61 -10.77 -0.06
CA GLY A 57 -16.27 -10.44 1.20
C GLY A 57 -16.99 -9.10 1.19
N ASN A 58 -18.24 -9.11 1.65
CA ASN A 58 -19.12 -7.95 1.85
C ASN A 58 -18.43 -6.83 2.65
N PHE A 59 -18.37 -5.60 2.12
CA PHE A 59 -17.96 -4.39 2.85
C PHE A 59 -19.09 -3.90 3.76
N ASP A 60 -19.42 -4.68 4.80
CA ASP A 60 -20.33 -4.19 5.83
C ASP A 60 -19.51 -3.61 6.98
N LEU A 61 -19.34 -2.28 6.99
CA LEU A 61 -18.81 -1.53 8.13
C LEU A 61 -19.92 -1.30 9.17
N THR A 62 -20.67 -2.34 9.53
CA THR A 62 -21.52 -2.32 10.71
C THR A 62 -20.72 -2.86 11.89
N PHE A 63 -20.49 -1.96 12.85
CA PHE A 63 -19.91 -2.28 14.15
C PHE A 63 -20.74 -3.38 14.82
N ALA A 64 -20.27 -4.62 14.80
CA ALA A 64 -20.90 -5.72 15.52
C ALA A 64 -20.36 -5.74 16.95
N ASP A 65 -21.10 -5.08 17.85
CA ASP A 65 -21.10 -5.49 19.25
C ASP A 65 -21.81 -6.85 19.36
N GLY A 66 -21.23 -7.74 20.14
CA GLY A 66 -21.75 -9.02 20.64
C GLY A 66 -22.84 -9.78 19.86
N GLY A 67 -22.43 -10.89 19.22
CA GLY A 67 -23.13 -12.17 19.33
C GLY A 67 -24.05 -12.62 18.18
N GLY A 68 -23.68 -13.75 17.58
CA GLY A 68 -24.61 -14.77 17.05
C GLY A 68 -25.16 -14.57 15.63
N ASP A 69 -24.63 -15.36 14.68
CA ASP A 69 -25.36 -16.34 13.83
C ASP A 69 -24.64 -16.52 12.47
N GLU A 70 -24.15 -17.73 12.22
CA GLU A 70 -23.53 -18.12 10.94
C GLU A 70 -24.64 -18.43 9.92
N SER A 71 -25.29 -17.40 9.37
CA SER A 71 -26.31 -17.55 8.33
C SER A 71 -25.89 -16.85 7.03
N GLN A 72 -25.63 -17.68 6.02
CA GLN A 72 -25.50 -17.42 4.57
C GLN A 72 -25.61 -15.95 4.12
N VAL A 73 -24.45 -15.30 3.96
CA VAL A 73 -24.36 -14.00 3.29
C VAL A 73 -24.26 -14.23 1.78
N ALA A 74 -25.22 -13.71 1.02
CA ALA A 74 -25.23 -13.78 -0.44
C ALA A 74 -23.96 -13.13 -1.04
N PRO A 75 -23.42 -13.65 -2.16
CA PRO A 75 -22.26 -13.04 -2.81
C PRO A 75 -22.59 -11.58 -3.18
N PRO A 76 -21.64 -10.63 -3.01
CA PRO A 76 -21.89 -9.23 -3.28
C PRO A 76 -22.34 -9.05 -4.75
N PRO A 77 -23.27 -8.12 -5.01
CA PRO A 77 -23.70 -7.84 -6.38
C PRO A 77 -22.47 -7.44 -7.22
N PRO A 78 -22.37 -7.93 -8.47
CA PRO A 78 -21.24 -7.59 -9.33
C PRO A 78 -21.14 -6.07 -9.47
N PRO A 79 -19.94 -5.48 -9.44
CA PRO A 79 -19.77 -4.04 -9.56
C PRO A 79 -20.40 -3.56 -10.88
N PRO A 80 -21.13 -2.43 -10.88
CA PRO A 80 -21.71 -1.90 -12.11
C PRO A 80 -20.59 -1.64 -13.13
N LYS A 81 -20.64 -2.34 -14.25
CA LYS A 81 -19.63 -2.23 -15.32
C LYS A 81 -19.82 -0.97 -16.18
N GLU A 82 -20.96 -0.29 -16.07
CA GLU A 82 -21.25 0.91 -16.84
C GLU A 82 -20.49 2.12 -16.26
N GLY A 83 -19.56 2.67 -17.05
CA GLY A 83 -18.83 3.89 -16.72
C GLY A 83 -17.44 3.69 -16.09
N ARG A 84 -17.03 2.44 -15.82
CA ARG A 84 -15.68 2.10 -15.33
C ARG A 84 -14.66 2.14 -16.47
N PHE A 85 -13.50 2.75 -16.22
CA PHE A 85 -12.36 2.66 -17.13
C PHE A 85 -11.53 1.42 -16.85
N GLU A 86 -11.23 0.65 -17.89
CA GLU A 86 -10.49 -0.59 -17.76
C GLU A 86 -9.09 -0.44 -18.38
N ILE A 87 -8.06 -0.67 -17.57
CA ILE A 87 -6.68 -0.79 -18.02
C ILE A 87 -6.45 -2.26 -18.38
N ILE A 88 -6.25 -2.53 -19.67
CA ILE A 88 -6.01 -3.88 -20.16
C ILE A 88 -4.50 -4.10 -20.26
N LEU A 89 -4.01 -5.14 -19.60
CA LEU A 89 -2.62 -5.56 -19.61
C LEU A 89 -2.49 -6.95 -20.20
N ASP A 90 -1.44 -7.18 -20.96
CA ASP A 90 -1.01 -8.50 -21.42
C ASP A 90 0.46 -8.75 -21.07
N ASN A 91 0.96 -9.94 -21.39
CA ASN A 91 2.35 -10.30 -21.12
C ASN A 91 3.35 -9.36 -21.79
N ASP A 92 3.05 -8.82 -22.97
CA ASP A 92 3.99 -7.95 -23.69
C ASP A 92 4.10 -6.59 -23.02
N ALA A 93 2.97 -5.99 -22.63
CA ALA A 93 2.93 -4.76 -21.84
C ALA A 93 3.68 -4.93 -20.51
N ILE A 94 3.51 -6.08 -19.83
CA ILE A 94 4.20 -6.39 -18.58
C ILE A 94 5.72 -6.50 -18.81
N ARG A 95 6.14 -7.31 -19.78
CA ARG A 95 7.56 -7.55 -20.10
C ARG A 95 8.33 -6.28 -20.49
N HIS A 96 7.67 -5.37 -21.21
CA HIS A 96 8.28 -4.13 -21.68
C HIS A 96 8.01 -2.95 -20.73
N LEU A 97 7.34 -3.22 -19.61
CA LEU A 97 6.92 -2.23 -18.64
C LEU A 97 6.11 -1.08 -19.30
N ASP A 98 5.33 -1.37 -20.33
CA ASP A 98 4.63 -0.37 -21.13
C ASP A 98 3.47 0.25 -20.35
N LEU A 99 3.47 1.58 -20.25
CA LEU A 99 2.43 2.37 -19.61
C LEU A 99 1.46 3.01 -20.62
N SER A 100 1.61 2.74 -21.93
CA SER A 100 0.68 3.21 -22.95
C SER A 100 -0.80 2.89 -22.66
N PRO A 101 -1.18 1.77 -22.00
CA PRO A 101 -2.56 1.52 -21.62
C PRO A 101 -3.14 2.59 -20.67
N ILE A 102 -2.29 3.21 -19.85
CA ILE A 102 -2.66 4.32 -18.96
C ILE A 102 -2.89 5.60 -19.76
N HIS A 103 -2.07 5.86 -20.78
CA HIS A 103 -2.23 7.03 -21.64
C HIS A 103 -3.49 6.94 -22.51
N CYS A 104 -3.89 5.74 -22.92
CA CYS A 104 -5.14 5.53 -23.67
C CYS A 104 -6.40 5.90 -22.87
N MET A 105 -6.34 5.87 -21.53
CA MET A 105 -7.41 6.43 -20.67
C MET A 105 -7.62 7.92 -20.94
N ALA A 106 -6.58 8.62 -21.41
CA ALA A 106 -6.57 10.05 -21.64
C ALA A 106 -7.20 10.53 -22.93
N GLY A 107 -7.15 9.70 -23.95
CA GLY A 107 -7.33 10.12 -25.33
C GLY A 107 -8.68 9.80 -25.97
N ARG A 108 -9.70 9.37 -25.23
CA ARG A 108 -11.05 9.10 -25.81
C ARG A 108 -12.10 10.19 -25.60
N THR A 109 -11.72 11.32 -25.00
CA THR A 109 -12.48 12.58 -25.13
C THR A 109 -11.68 13.53 -26.02
N SER A 110 -12.02 13.54 -27.31
CA SER A 110 -11.73 14.57 -28.32
C SER A 110 -10.42 15.36 -28.21
N VAL A 111 -9.51 15.10 -29.16
CA VAL A 111 -8.49 16.04 -29.67
C VAL A 111 -7.60 16.68 -28.58
N ALA A 112 -6.57 15.96 -28.15
CA ALA A 112 -5.32 16.57 -27.76
C ALA A 112 -4.18 15.63 -28.19
N SER A 113 -3.29 16.13 -29.05
CA SER A 113 -2.14 15.40 -29.59
C SER A 113 -0.94 15.38 -28.63
N ASP A 114 -1.17 15.67 -27.36
CA ASP A 114 -0.14 15.67 -26.32
C ASP A 114 -0.53 14.59 -25.32
N GLY A 115 0.35 13.61 -25.07
CA GLY A 115 0.11 12.39 -24.27
C GLY A 115 -0.16 12.62 -22.78
N HIS A 116 -1.08 13.54 -22.45
CA HIS A 116 -1.47 13.92 -21.11
C HIS A 116 -2.70 13.13 -20.69
N LEU A 117 -2.64 12.50 -19.51
CA LEU A 117 -3.69 11.75 -18.82
C LEU A 117 -5.02 12.54 -18.73
N PRO A 118 -6.23 11.91 -18.74
CA PRO A 118 -7.47 12.68 -18.81
C PRO A 118 -7.61 13.50 -17.54
N GLU A 119 -8.39 14.57 -17.63
CA GLU A 119 -8.56 15.52 -16.53
C GLU A 119 -8.87 14.79 -15.22
N PRO A 120 -8.05 14.98 -14.16
CA PRO A 120 -8.17 14.30 -12.86
C PRO A 120 -9.59 14.17 -12.31
N ARG A 121 -10.43 15.19 -12.51
CA ARG A 121 -11.83 15.19 -12.08
C ARG A 121 -12.68 14.13 -12.79
N LYS A 122 -12.48 13.92 -14.10
CA LYS A 122 -13.20 12.91 -14.89
C LYS A 122 -12.81 11.48 -14.48
N LEU A 123 -11.56 11.27 -14.04
CA LEU A 123 -11.11 10.00 -13.47
C LEU A 123 -11.66 9.75 -12.06
N LEU A 124 -11.93 10.80 -11.30
CA LEU A 124 -12.52 10.65 -9.97
C LEU A 124 -14.03 10.35 -10.04
N GLU A 125 -14.69 10.73 -11.13
CA GLU A 125 -16.09 10.40 -11.44
C GLU A 125 -16.24 8.99 -12.01
N ARG A 126 -15.23 8.48 -12.71
CA ARG A 126 -15.23 7.16 -13.35
C ARG A 126 -14.17 6.28 -12.71
N THR A 127 -14.59 5.25 -11.97
CA THR A 127 -13.66 4.33 -11.31
C THR A 127 -12.76 3.61 -12.32
N VAL A 128 -11.56 3.23 -11.88
CA VAL A 128 -10.55 2.56 -12.71
C VAL A 128 -10.38 1.10 -12.28
N GLY A 129 -10.30 0.20 -13.24
CA GLY A 129 -10.01 -1.22 -13.06
C GLY A 129 -8.83 -1.72 -13.87
N PHE A 130 -8.37 -2.93 -13.57
CA PHE A 130 -7.42 -3.65 -14.42
C PHE A 130 -7.99 -5.00 -14.89
N THR A 131 -7.83 -5.25 -16.18
CA THR A 131 -7.99 -6.57 -16.77
C THR A 131 -6.60 -7.07 -17.15
N ILE A 132 -6.10 -8.06 -16.42
CA ILE A 132 -4.73 -8.55 -16.57
C ILE A 132 -4.78 -9.90 -17.27
N ASN A 133 -4.57 -9.89 -18.58
CA ASN A 133 -4.51 -11.07 -19.44
C ASN A 133 -3.08 -11.65 -19.40
N TYR A 134 -2.70 -12.18 -18.25
CA TYR A 134 -1.36 -12.72 -18.03
C TYR A 134 -1.35 -14.24 -18.24
N GLU A 135 -0.73 -14.67 -19.33
CA GLU A 135 -0.47 -16.06 -19.65
C GLU A 135 0.69 -16.58 -18.79
N ARG A 136 0.40 -17.58 -17.94
CA ARG A 136 1.39 -18.25 -17.09
C ARG A 136 2.18 -19.25 -17.92
N GLU A 137 3.47 -19.40 -17.62
CA GLU A 137 4.31 -20.44 -18.26
C GLU A 137 3.77 -21.84 -17.98
N ASP A 138 3.37 -22.10 -16.72
CA ASP A 138 2.62 -23.29 -16.32
C ASP A 138 1.15 -22.90 -16.06
N PRO A 139 0.20 -23.39 -16.88
CA PRO A 139 -1.23 -23.15 -16.66
C PRO A 139 -1.77 -23.67 -15.32
N LEU A 140 -1.07 -24.61 -14.67
CA LEU A 140 -1.45 -25.21 -13.38
C LEU A 140 -0.80 -24.52 -12.17
N ASP A 141 0.05 -23.52 -12.39
CA ASP A 141 0.66 -22.76 -11.30
C ASP A 141 -0.42 -22.11 -10.43
N PRO A 142 -0.52 -22.43 -9.13
CA PRO A 142 -1.61 -21.96 -8.27
C PRO A 142 -1.42 -20.54 -7.74
N ARG A 143 -0.26 -19.92 -8.00
CA ARG A 143 0.06 -18.59 -7.47
C ARG A 143 -0.91 -17.52 -7.96
N GLU A 144 -1.16 -16.55 -7.10
CA GLU A 144 -1.91 -15.34 -7.46
C GLU A 144 -1.05 -14.38 -8.28
N LEU A 145 -1.68 -13.51 -9.07
CA LEU A 145 -0.95 -12.56 -9.94
C LEU A 145 0.00 -11.65 -9.14
N SER A 146 -0.36 -11.32 -7.90
CA SER A 146 0.47 -10.51 -6.99
C SER A 146 1.70 -11.23 -6.46
N GLU A 147 1.86 -12.53 -6.74
CA GLU A 147 3.05 -13.31 -6.40
C GLU A 147 4.06 -13.39 -7.56
N PHE A 148 3.69 -12.93 -8.77
CA PHE A 148 4.59 -12.91 -9.92
C PHE A 148 5.45 -11.63 -9.94
N PRO A 149 6.79 -11.74 -9.95
CA PRO A 149 7.67 -10.59 -9.78
C PRO A 149 7.63 -9.59 -10.93
N ASP A 150 7.42 -10.05 -12.16
CA ASP A 150 7.31 -9.22 -13.36
C ASP A 150 6.00 -8.43 -13.43
N VAL A 151 4.88 -9.07 -13.08
CA VAL A 151 3.58 -8.38 -12.89
C VAL A 151 3.75 -7.28 -11.84
N ARG A 152 4.32 -7.61 -10.67
CA ARG A 152 4.59 -6.63 -9.61
C ARG A 152 5.51 -5.51 -10.09
N LEU A 153 6.56 -5.82 -10.84
CA LEU A 153 7.50 -4.82 -11.37
C LEU A 153 6.79 -3.80 -12.27
N TRP A 154 5.83 -4.25 -13.08
CA TRP A 154 4.98 -3.35 -13.86
C TRP A 154 4.18 -2.39 -12.96
N PHE A 155 3.58 -2.89 -11.88
CA PHE A 155 2.87 -2.06 -10.90
C PHE A 155 3.80 -1.11 -10.14
N VAL A 156 5.04 -1.52 -9.84
CA VAL A 156 6.06 -0.65 -9.25
C VAL A 156 6.36 0.53 -10.19
N ARG A 157 6.51 0.28 -11.50
CA ARG A 157 6.69 1.35 -12.49
C ARG A 157 5.45 2.24 -12.58
N LEU A 158 4.26 1.64 -12.58
CA LEU A 158 2.99 2.38 -12.58
C LEU A 158 2.90 3.33 -11.39
N ASP A 159 3.24 2.85 -10.20
CA ASP A 159 3.23 3.64 -8.97
C ASP A 159 4.27 4.77 -8.98
N ALA A 160 5.46 4.49 -9.53
CA ALA A 160 6.49 5.52 -9.68
C ALA A 160 6.07 6.65 -10.63
N ALA A 161 5.34 6.32 -11.72
CA ALA A 161 4.88 7.30 -12.70
C ALA A 161 3.59 8.02 -12.28
N TYR A 162 2.68 7.31 -11.62
CA TYR A 162 1.34 7.80 -11.26
C TYR A 162 0.97 7.43 -9.82
N PRO A 163 1.69 7.97 -8.81
CA PRO A 163 1.54 7.51 -7.43
C PRO A 163 0.21 7.90 -6.77
N TRP A 164 -0.57 8.79 -7.39
CA TRP A 164 -1.91 9.21 -6.96
C TRP A 164 -3.01 8.27 -7.46
N LEU A 165 -2.71 7.38 -8.43
CA LEU A 165 -3.69 6.47 -9.05
C LEU A 165 -4.56 5.67 -8.06
N PRO A 166 -4.07 5.22 -6.88
CA PRO A 166 -4.90 4.50 -5.91
C PRO A 166 -6.24 5.17 -5.57
N VAL A 167 -6.32 6.50 -5.64
CA VAL A 167 -7.53 7.24 -5.28
C VAL A 167 -8.66 7.18 -6.33
N VAL A 168 -8.33 6.80 -7.57
CA VAL A 168 -9.32 6.66 -8.68
C VAL A 168 -9.71 5.22 -8.97
N LEU A 169 -9.08 4.26 -8.29
CA LEU A 169 -9.38 2.83 -8.45
C LEU A 169 -10.81 2.51 -7.99
N ASP A 170 -11.38 1.44 -8.56
CA ASP A 170 -12.64 0.88 -8.08
C ASP A 170 -12.44 0.13 -6.76
N TRP A 171 -12.55 0.88 -5.65
CA TRP A 171 -12.35 0.32 -4.31
C TRP A 171 -13.35 -0.78 -3.98
N ARG A 172 -14.59 -0.68 -4.49
CA ARG A 172 -15.67 -1.65 -4.24
C ARG A 172 -15.40 -2.97 -4.98
N ALA A 173 -14.74 -2.91 -6.12
CA ALA A 173 -14.27 -4.10 -6.84
C ALA A 173 -12.98 -4.70 -6.25
N GLY A 174 -12.44 -4.14 -5.15
CA GLY A 174 -11.21 -4.64 -4.52
C GLY A 174 -9.92 -4.21 -5.23
N GLU A 175 -9.99 -3.27 -6.18
CA GLU A 175 -8.82 -2.84 -6.96
C GLU A 175 -7.73 -2.20 -6.12
N LEU A 176 -8.12 -1.45 -5.09
CA LEU A 176 -7.17 -0.83 -4.18
C LEU A 176 -6.37 -1.88 -3.40
N ALA A 177 -7.03 -2.94 -2.93
CA ALA A 177 -6.37 -4.04 -2.24
C ALA A 177 -5.47 -4.83 -3.20
N ARG A 178 -5.93 -5.09 -4.43
CA ARG A 178 -5.09 -5.72 -5.46
C ARG A 178 -3.86 -4.88 -5.80
N TYR A 179 -4.03 -3.57 -5.95
CA TYR A 179 -2.94 -2.63 -6.20
C TYR A 179 -1.93 -2.63 -5.04
N ALA A 180 -2.41 -2.60 -3.79
CA ALA A 180 -1.56 -2.72 -2.61
C ALA A 180 -0.82 -4.07 -2.59
N ALA A 181 -1.47 -5.19 -2.94
CA ALA A 181 -0.83 -6.51 -3.01
C ALA A 181 0.33 -6.54 -4.02
N MET A 182 0.25 -5.78 -5.12
CA MET A 182 1.36 -5.69 -6.07
C MET A 182 2.58 -4.98 -5.50
N LEU A 183 2.39 -4.04 -4.56
CA LEU A 183 3.45 -3.14 -4.08
C LEU A 183 3.94 -3.46 -2.66
N VAL A 184 3.11 -4.11 -1.86
CA VAL A 184 3.37 -4.39 -0.44
C VAL A 184 3.63 -5.88 -0.25
N PRO A 185 4.66 -6.27 0.51
CA PRO A 185 4.85 -7.65 0.94
C PRO A 185 3.58 -8.22 1.59
N HIS A 186 3.14 -9.37 1.09
CA HIS A 186 1.95 -10.06 1.55
C HIS A 186 2.14 -11.59 1.42
N GLN A 187 1.20 -12.33 1.98
CA GLN A 187 1.05 -13.77 1.82
C GLN A 187 -0.38 -14.08 1.40
N MET A 188 -0.57 -15.14 0.60
CA MET A 188 -1.90 -15.64 0.27
C MET A 188 -2.36 -16.66 1.30
N SER A 189 -3.57 -16.48 1.83
CA SER A 189 -4.25 -17.41 2.73
C SER A 189 -5.53 -17.91 2.08
N MET A 190 -5.70 -19.23 2.01
CA MET A 190 -6.94 -19.84 1.51
C MET A 190 -8.19 -19.43 2.32
N ARG A 191 -8.01 -19.09 3.60
CA ARG A 191 -9.11 -18.69 4.49
C ARG A 191 -9.30 -17.17 4.52
N LEU A 192 -8.20 -16.44 4.58
CA LEU A 192 -8.21 -15.00 4.87
C LEU A 192 -8.02 -14.12 3.62
N GLY A 193 -7.70 -14.72 2.47
CA GLY A 193 -7.32 -13.98 1.27
C GLY A 193 -5.92 -13.38 1.40
N VAL A 194 -5.76 -12.13 0.94
CA VAL A 194 -4.46 -11.44 0.98
C VAL A 194 -4.15 -11.02 2.41
N VAL A 195 -3.00 -11.44 2.93
CA VAL A 195 -2.51 -11.08 4.27
C VAL A 195 -1.27 -10.21 4.14
N PHE A 196 -1.39 -8.92 4.42
CA PHE A 196 -0.28 -7.98 4.31
C PHE A 196 0.70 -8.08 5.49
N ASN A 197 1.98 -7.79 5.22
CA ASN A 197 2.90 -7.41 6.27
C ASN A 197 2.45 -6.05 6.86
N PRO A 198 2.18 -5.96 8.18
CA PRO A 198 1.60 -4.76 8.77
C PRO A 198 2.48 -3.52 8.64
N GLU A 199 3.77 -3.63 8.95
CA GLU A 199 4.70 -2.49 8.92
C GLU A 199 4.86 -1.94 7.49
N ALA A 200 4.94 -2.85 6.51
CA ALA A 200 5.05 -2.45 5.11
C ALA A 200 3.75 -1.81 4.59
N LEU A 201 2.59 -2.32 5.01
CA LEU A 201 1.30 -1.73 4.62
C LEU A 201 1.11 -0.35 5.26
N GLU A 202 1.51 -0.17 6.52
CA GLU A 202 1.46 1.13 7.20
C GLU A 202 2.29 2.18 6.45
N ILE A 203 3.55 1.86 6.11
CA ILE A 203 4.43 2.76 5.35
C ILE A 203 3.82 3.08 3.98
N PHE A 204 3.25 2.07 3.30
CA PHE A 204 2.58 2.27 2.03
C PHE A 204 1.39 3.24 2.16
N VAL A 205 0.51 3.02 3.14
CA VAL A 205 -0.68 3.87 3.36
C VAL A 205 -0.27 5.31 3.68
N LEU A 206 0.68 5.51 4.59
CA LEU A 206 1.18 6.84 4.92
C LEU A 206 1.75 7.55 3.68
N ASN A 207 2.56 6.86 2.89
CA ASN A 207 3.08 7.38 1.63
C ASN A 207 1.93 7.80 0.68
N LYS A 208 0.89 6.97 0.55
CA LYS A 208 -0.28 7.33 -0.27
C LYS A 208 -1.08 8.48 0.29
N VAL A 209 -1.20 8.63 1.60
CA VAL A 209 -1.88 9.78 2.22
C VAL A 209 -1.18 11.09 1.83
N PHE A 210 0.15 11.17 1.96
CA PHE A 210 0.91 12.36 1.58
C PHE A 210 0.71 12.75 0.10
N ILE A 211 0.80 11.76 -0.78
CA ILE A 211 0.71 11.97 -2.23
C ILE A 211 -0.72 12.33 -2.64
N VAL A 212 -1.69 11.51 -2.26
CA VAL A 212 -3.08 11.65 -2.70
C VAL A 212 -3.69 12.93 -2.14
N TYR A 213 -3.47 13.24 -0.86
CA TYR A 213 -4.02 14.47 -0.28
C TYR A 213 -3.53 15.72 -1.01
N SER A 214 -2.21 15.80 -1.23
CA SER A 214 -1.57 16.92 -1.94
C SER A 214 -2.06 17.02 -3.38
N TRP A 215 -2.14 15.89 -4.08
CA TRP A 215 -2.62 15.83 -5.47
C TRP A 215 -4.08 16.27 -5.59
N LEU A 216 -4.97 15.79 -4.70
CA LEU A 216 -6.37 16.20 -4.69
C LEU A 216 -6.53 17.72 -4.45
N LYS A 217 -5.70 18.30 -3.57
CA LYS A 217 -5.69 19.76 -3.34
C LYS A 217 -5.22 20.51 -4.59
N GLN A 218 -4.10 20.10 -5.20
CA GLN A 218 -3.55 20.72 -6.40
C GLN A 218 -4.55 20.73 -7.56
N HIS A 219 -5.37 19.68 -7.67
CA HIS A 219 -6.42 19.57 -8.68
C HIS A 219 -7.80 20.09 -8.24
N ASN A 220 -7.87 20.83 -7.13
CA ASN A 220 -9.08 21.47 -6.61
C ASN A 220 -10.25 20.48 -6.50
N VAL A 221 -9.99 19.27 -6.00
CA VAL A 221 -11.02 18.26 -5.75
C VAL A 221 -11.72 18.59 -4.43
N PRO A 222 -13.07 18.55 -4.37
CA PRO A 222 -13.79 18.82 -3.14
C PRO A 222 -13.48 17.77 -2.06
N LYS A 223 -13.40 18.22 -0.80
CA LYS A 223 -13.20 17.38 0.39
C LYS A 223 -11.99 16.42 0.29
N PRO A 224 -10.77 16.94 0.02
CA PRO A 224 -9.58 16.10 -0.18
C PRO A 224 -9.21 15.28 1.06
N LYS A 225 -9.40 15.84 2.27
CA LYS A 225 -9.19 15.11 3.55
C LYS A 225 -10.08 13.87 3.62
N LEU A 226 -11.41 14.04 3.44
CA LEU A 226 -12.38 12.95 3.48
C LEU A 226 -12.04 11.83 2.49
N LYS A 227 -11.80 12.18 1.21
CA LYS A 227 -11.51 11.17 0.17
C LYS A 227 -10.20 10.42 0.45
N THR A 228 -9.18 11.11 0.96
CA THR A 228 -7.91 10.46 1.34
C THR A 228 -8.09 9.54 2.54
N SER A 229 -8.84 9.97 3.55
CA SER A 229 -9.15 9.14 4.73
C SER A 229 -9.99 7.92 4.36
N ASP A 230 -10.94 8.05 3.44
CA ASP A 230 -11.73 6.92 2.95
C ASP A 230 -10.86 5.90 2.22
N MET A 231 -9.94 6.35 1.37
CA MET A 231 -8.96 5.47 0.72
C MET A 231 -8.10 4.70 1.74
N ALA A 232 -7.58 5.37 2.76
CA ALA A 232 -6.81 4.73 3.82
C ALA A 232 -7.65 3.73 4.63
N ARG A 233 -8.93 4.07 4.89
CA ARG A 233 -9.87 3.19 5.59
C ARG A 233 -10.15 1.91 4.83
N MET A 234 -10.22 1.95 3.51
CA MET A 234 -10.35 0.75 2.66
C MET A 234 -9.17 -0.22 2.82
N LEU A 235 -8.01 0.26 3.29
CA LEU A 235 -6.83 -0.55 3.62
C LEU A 235 -6.70 -0.86 5.12
N GLY A 236 -7.70 -0.49 5.93
CA GLY A 236 -7.75 -0.77 7.37
C GLY A 236 -7.17 0.32 8.27
N PHE A 237 -6.88 1.52 7.75
CA PHE A 237 -6.24 2.59 8.53
C PHE A 237 -7.17 3.78 8.79
N GLY A 238 -7.18 4.26 10.03
CA GLY A 238 -7.75 5.55 10.40
C GLY A 238 -6.67 6.64 10.34
N ILE A 239 -6.93 7.72 9.61
CA ILE A 239 -6.02 8.87 9.53
C ILE A 239 -6.61 10.03 10.34
N GLY A 240 -5.88 10.49 11.35
CA GLY A 240 -6.25 11.64 12.16
C GLY A 240 -6.03 12.98 11.45
N ASP A 241 -6.82 13.98 11.84
CA ASP A 241 -6.77 15.31 11.22
C ASP A 241 -5.41 16.01 11.37
N ASP A 242 -4.71 15.76 12.47
CA ASP A 242 -3.38 16.32 12.77
C ASP A 242 -2.37 16.06 11.65
N LEU A 243 -2.43 14.90 10.98
CA LEU A 243 -1.53 14.58 9.88
C LEU A 243 -1.77 15.50 8.68
N PHE A 244 -3.02 15.78 8.36
CA PHE A 244 -3.35 16.69 7.26
C PHE A 244 -2.94 18.13 7.60
N ASP A 245 -3.07 18.53 8.86
CA ASP A 245 -2.65 19.85 9.31
C ASP A 245 -1.13 20.02 9.22
N LEU A 246 -0.35 18.98 9.50
CA LEU A 246 1.10 18.95 9.27
C LEU A 246 1.47 19.10 7.79
N ILE A 247 0.74 18.41 6.89
CA ILE A 247 0.96 18.53 5.43
C ILE A 247 0.65 19.95 4.96
N ASP A 248 -0.46 20.51 5.42
CA ASP A 248 -0.89 21.86 5.04
C ASP A 248 0.06 22.94 5.51
N ALA A 249 0.61 22.81 6.73
CA ALA A 249 1.59 23.73 7.27
C ALA A 249 2.85 23.87 6.41
N GLN A 250 3.28 22.80 5.73
CA GLN A 250 4.45 22.81 4.84
C GLN A 250 4.12 23.33 3.43
N SER A 251 2.86 23.26 3.00
CA SER A 251 2.42 23.71 1.67
C SER A 251 2.33 25.23 1.49
N LEU A 252 2.49 26.01 2.57
CA LEU A 252 2.45 27.48 2.56
C LEU A 252 3.74 28.14 2.06
N HIS A 253 4.78 27.37 1.72
CA HIS A 253 6.00 27.88 1.11
C HIS A 253 6.03 27.54 -0.40
N PRO A 254 5.64 28.45 -1.29
CA PRO A 254 5.92 28.29 -2.70
C PRO A 254 7.45 28.33 -2.89
N SER A 255 7.99 27.31 -3.58
CA SER A 255 9.31 27.38 -4.21
C SER A 255 9.22 28.15 -5.52
#